data_AF-A0A7Y5H3T0-F1
#
_entry.id   AF-A0A7Y5H3T0-F1
#
_cell.length_a   1.000
_cell.length_b   1.000
_cell.length_c   1.000
_cell.angle_alpha   90.00
_cell.angle_beta   90.00
_cell.angle_gamma   90.00
#
_symmetry.space_group_name_H-M   'P 1'
#
loop_
_entity.id
_entity.type
_entity.pdbx_description
1 polymer ?
#
loop_
_entity_poly.entity_id
_entity_poly.type
_entity_poly.pdbx_seq_one_letter_code
_entity_poly.pdbx_strand_id
1 'polypeptide(L)'
;MADTSSTWKKLAAEWFTIFISITAAFALDRWNDARKENELEIKSVHALIQEVQADTLSLSDALRRNKKNMEALLRFDLLIQQNRVPADSSVLYAIRMLNISNFASSKTTYDMLKSSGGLSVIRDFEVRQALIATY
;
A
#
# COMPACT_ATOMS: atom_id res chain seq x y z
N MET A 1 23.53 69.74 7.81
CA MET A 1 22.42 69.05 7.13
C MET A 1 22.72 67.56 7.20
N ALA A 2 21.97 66.80 8.01
CA ALA A 2 22.15 65.37 8.13
C ALA A 2 21.74 64.70 6.81
N ASP A 3 22.59 63.82 6.30
CA ASP A 3 22.42 63.12 5.01
C ASP A 3 21.25 62.12 5.10
N THR A 4 20.05 62.62 4.80
CA THR A 4 18.78 61.87 4.84
C THR A 4 18.82 60.63 3.94
N SER A 5 19.63 60.62 2.88
CA SER A 5 19.76 59.47 1.97
C SER A 5 20.33 58.22 2.66
N SER A 6 21.21 58.42 3.64
CA SER A 6 21.86 57.35 4.41
C SER A 6 20.88 56.67 5.36
N THR A 7 20.01 57.46 6.02
CA THR A 7 19.00 56.95 6.95
C THR A 7 17.95 56.07 6.25
N TRP A 8 17.48 56.49 5.06
CA TRP A 8 16.52 55.70 4.28
C TRP A 8 17.09 54.37 3.78
N LYS A 9 18.37 54.36 3.35
CA LYS A 9 19.06 53.12 2.97
C LYS A 9 19.19 52.16 4.16
N LYS A 10 19.48 52.69 5.35
CA LYS A 10 19.58 51.89 6.57
C LYS A 10 18.23 51.28 6.98
N LEU A 11 17.16 52.09 6.93
CA LEU A 11 15.80 51.62 7.21
C LEU A 11 15.35 50.53 6.22
N ALA A 12 15.67 50.70 4.93
CA ALA A 12 15.36 49.72 3.90
C ALA A 12 16.12 48.41 4.14
N ALA A 13 17.41 48.47 4.52
CA ALA A 13 18.20 47.29 4.83
C ALA A 13 17.70 46.54 6.08
N GLU A 14 17.29 47.26 7.12
CA GLU A 14 16.67 46.68 8.32
C GLU A 14 15.35 45.98 7.98
N TRP A 15 14.47 46.64 7.21
CA TRP A 15 13.23 46.02 6.74
C TRP A 15 13.49 44.77 5.89
N PHE A 16 14.45 44.83 4.95
CA PHE A 16 14.80 43.70 4.09
C PHE A 16 15.33 42.52 4.91
N THR A 17 16.11 42.79 5.96
CA THR A 17 16.65 41.76 6.84
C THR A 17 15.53 41.03 7.59
N ILE A 18 14.56 41.79 8.13
CA ILE A 18 13.38 41.22 8.80
C ILE A 18 12.54 40.40 7.80
N PHE A 19 12.31 40.96 6.60
CA PHE A 19 11.54 40.32 5.54
C PHE A 19 12.17 38.99 5.10
N ILE A 20 13.49 38.98 4.83
CA ILE A 20 14.23 37.76 4.49
C ILE A 20 14.16 36.75 5.64
N SER A 21 14.35 37.18 6.88
CA SER A 21 14.36 36.27 8.04
C SER A 21 13.02 35.54 8.18
N ILE A 22 11.90 36.25 8.08
CA ILE A 22 10.55 35.67 8.17
C ILE A 22 10.27 34.76 6.96
N THR A 23 10.62 35.22 5.76
CA THR A 23 10.42 34.44 4.53
C THR A 23 11.22 33.15 4.55
N ALA A 24 12.48 33.22 5.00
CA ALA A 24 13.36 32.06 5.13
C ALA A 24 12.82 31.06 6.16
N ALA A 25 12.29 31.53 7.29
CA ALA A 25 11.67 30.67 8.29
C ALA A 25 10.50 29.87 7.71
N PHE A 26 9.56 30.53 7.01
CA PHE A 26 8.43 29.85 6.38
C PHE A 26 8.85 28.95 5.21
N ALA A 27 9.85 29.35 4.43
CA ALA A 27 10.37 28.53 3.33
C ALA A 27 11.02 27.24 3.85
N LEU A 28 11.80 27.34 4.94
CA LEU A 28 12.42 26.19 5.59
C LEU A 28 11.36 25.23 6.16
N ASP A 29 10.32 25.77 6.79
CA ASP A 29 9.23 24.99 7.37
C ASP A 29 8.46 24.22 6.28
N ARG A 30 8.08 24.91 5.19
CA ARG A 30 7.44 24.28 4.02
C ARG A 30 8.31 23.21 3.38
N TRP A 31 9.62 23.44 3.30
CA TRP A 31 10.54 22.44 2.75
C TRP A 31 10.61 21.19 3.63
N ASN A 32 10.63 21.36 4.95
CA ASN A 32 10.59 20.25 5.89
C ASN A 32 9.29 19.44 5.79
N ASP A 33 8.15 20.12 5.66
CA ASP A 33 6.85 19.45 5.49
C ASP A 33 6.76 18.70 4.15
N ALA A 34 7.19 19.32 3.05
CA ALA A 34 7.25 18.66 1.74
C ALA A 34 8.16 17.42 1.75
N ARG A 35 9.28 17.49 2.49
CA ARG A 35 10.17 16.35 2.70
C ARG A 35 9.48 15.22 3.47
N LYS A 36 8.81 15.53 4.60
CA LYS A 36 8.10 14.54 5.40
C LYS A 36 6.97 13.87 4.62
N GLU A 37 6.22 14.65 3.84
CA GLU A 37 5.16 14.13 2.97
C GLU A 37 5.72 13.21 1.89
N ASN A 38 6.87 13.56 1.29
CA ASN A 38 7.57 12.69 0.34
C ASN A 38 8.04 11.37 0.98
N GLU A 39 8.60 11.44 2.19
CA GLU A 39 9.02 10.25 2.93
C GLU A 39 7.83 9.36 3.30
N LEU A 40 6.67 9.95 3.63
CA LEU A 40 5.44 9.22 3.89
C LEU A 40 4.93 8.52 2.62
N GLU A 41 4.87 9.24 1.50
CA GLU A 41 4.47 8.68 0.20
C GLU A 41 5.31 7.46 -0.17
N ILE A 42 6.63 7.57 -0.10
CA ILE A 42 7.56 6.48 -0.43
C ILE A 42 7.31 5.27 0.47
N LYS A 43 7.17 5.46 1.78
CA LYS A 43 6.91 4.36 2.73
C LYS A 43 5.58 3.69 2.44
N SER A 44 4.53 4.46 2.18
CA SER A 44 3.19 3.96 1.88
C SER A 44 3.15 3.17 0.58
N VAL A 45 3.75 3.70 -0.49
CA VAL A 45 3.87 2.98 -1.78
C VAL A 45 4.68 1.70 -1.61
N HIS A 46 5.78 1.74 -0.86
CA HIS A 46 6.59 0.55 -0.62
C HIS A 46 5.81 -0.54 0.14
N ALA A 47 5.05 -0.16 1.18
CA ALA A 47 4.21 -1.09 1.93
C ALA A 47 3.10 -1.70 1.05
N LEU A 48 2.44 -0.89 0.21
CA LEU A 48 1.44 -1.39 -0.75
C LEU A 48 2.04 -2.40 -1.74
N ILE A 49 3.24 -2.12 -2.26
CA ILE A 49 3.95 -3.05 -3.16
C ILE A 49 4.23 -4.38 -2.44
N GLN A 50 4.69 -4.33 -1.19
CA GLN A 50 4.95 -5.55 -0.40
C GLN A 50 3.66 -6.34 -0.13
N GLU A 51 2.56 -5.66 0.20
CA GLU A 51 1.25 -6.29 0.39
C GLU A 51 0.78 -6.99 -0.89
N VAL A 52 0.83 -6.32 -2.04
CA VAL A 52 0.44 -6.91 -3.34
C VAL A 52 1.32 -8.10 -3.71
N GLN A 53 2.62 -8.04 -3.45
CA GLN A 53 3.53 -9.16 -3.69
C GLN A 53 3.20 -10.36 -2.79
N ALA A 54 2.97 -10.13 -1.50
CA ALA A 54 2.58 -11.18 -0.56
C ALA A 54 1.22 -11.80 -0.93
N ASP A 55 0.25 -10.97 -1.32
CA ASP A 55 -1.06 -11.40 -1.77
C ASP A 55 -0.97 -12.25 -3.04
N THR A 56 -0.15 -11.83 -4.01
CA THR A 56 0.07 -12.59 -5.25
C THR A 56 0.63 -13.98 -4.96
N LEU A 57 1.63 -14.07 -4.07
CA LEU A 57 2.20 -15.35 -3.66
C LEU A 57 1.17 -16.22 -2.95
N SER A 58 0.44 -15.67 -1.98
CA SER A 58 -0.60 -16.37 -1.23
C SER A 58 -1.72 -16.89 -2.13
N LEU A 59 -2.19 -16.06 -3.07
CA LEU A 59 -3.20 -16.44 -4.06
C LEU A 59 -2.70 -17.55 -4.98
N SER A 60 -1.47 -17.45 -5.48
CA SER A 60 -0.88 -18.47 -6.35
C SER A 60 -0.79 -19.84 -5.64
N ASP A 61 -0.42 -19.82 -4.36
CA ASP A 61 -0.33 -20.99 -3.51
C ASP A 61 -1.71 -21.59 -3.22
N ALA A 62 -2.70 -20.75 -2.92
CA ALA A 62 -4.08 -21.17 -2.70
C ALA A 62 -4.66 -21.82 -3.97
N LEU A 63 -4.45 -21.20 -5.13
CA LEU A 63 -4.89 -21.73 -6.42
C LEU A 63 -4.22 -23.07 -6.73
N ARG A 64 -2.90 -23.19 -6.49
CA ARG A 64 -2.17 -24.46 -6.68
C ARG A 64 -2.70 -25.56 -5.77
N ARG A 65 -2.97 -25.27 -4.49
CA ARG A 65 -3.54 -26.24 -3.54
C ARG A 65 -4.95 -26.67 -3.96
N ASN A 66 -5.80 -25.72 -4.30
CA ASN A 66 -7.17 -25.99 -4.72
C ASN A 66 -7.22 -26.80 -6.02
N LYS A 67 -6.33 -26.50 -6.99
CA LYS A 67 -6.22 -27.30 -8.22
C LYS A 67 -5.83 -28.76 -7.93
N LYS A 68 -4.84 -28.98 -7.07
CA LYS A 68 -4.46 -30.34 -6.64
C LYS A 68 -5.58 -31.08 -5.92
N ASN A 69 -6.36 -30.37 -5.09
CA ASN A 69 -7.51 -30.96 -4.42
C ASN A 69 -8.61 -31.30 -5.43
N MET A 70 -8.91 -30.41 -6.37
CA MET A 70 -9.88 -30.66 -7.43
C MET A 70 -9.50 -31.86 -8.31
N GLU A 71 -8.24 -31.98 -8.72
CA GLU A 71 -7.75 -33.15 -9.47
C GLU A 71 -7.88 -34.46 -8.66
N ALA A 72 -7.60 -34.42 -7.35
CA ALA A 72 -7.77 -35.58 -6.48
C ALA A 72 -9.24 -35.98 -6.33
N LEU A 73 -10.15 -35.01 -6.22
CA LEU A 73 -11.58 -35.25 -6.12
C LEU A 73 -12.18 -35.81 -7.41
N LEU A 74 -11.74 -35.31 -8.58
CA LEU A 74 -12.13 -35.88 -9.87
C LEU A 74 -11.69 -37.36 -9.99
N ARG A 75 -10.49 -37.69 -9.51
CA ARG A 75 -10.04 -39.10 -9.45
C ARG A 75 -10.89 -39.93 -8.50
N PHE A 76 -11.25 -39.37 -7.36
CA PHE A 76 -12.11 -40.05 -6.39
C PHE A 76 -13.50 -40.34 -6.96
N ASP A 77 -14.10 -39.37 -7.65
CA ASP A 77 -15.39 -39.53 -8.33
C ASP A 77 -15.36 -40.68 -9.34
N LEU A 78 -14.29 -40.78 -10.15
CA LEU A 78 -14.10 -41.92 -11.06
C LEU A 78 -14.00 -43.27 -10.32
N LEU A 79 -13.33 -43.32 -9.16
CA LEU A 79 -13.24 -44.54 -8.36
C LEU A 79 -14.60 -44.94 -7.76
N ILE A 80 -15.43 -43.97 -7.37
CA ILE A 80 -16.81 -44.19 -6.92
C ILE A 80 -17.64 -44.79 -8.06
N GLN A 81 -17.62 -44.16 -9.24
CA GLN A 81 -18.38 -44.63 -10.41
C GLN A 81 -17.99 -46.06 -10.85
N GLN A 82 -16.71 -46.42 -10.67
CA GLN A 82 -16.21 -47.78 -10.96
C GLN A 82 -16.42 -48.78 -9.82
N ASN A 83 -17.00 -48.36 -8.69
CA ASN A 83 -17.17 -49.15 -7.47
C ASN A 83 -15.83 -49.74 -6.95
N ARG A 84 -14.75 -48.97 -7.09
CA ARG A 84 -13.35 -49.34 -6.75
C ARG A 84 -12.76 -48.46 -5.64
N VAL A 85 -13.60 -47.91 -4.77
CA VAL A 85 -13.14 -47.03 -3.69
C VAL A 85 -12.38 -47.85 -2.64
N PRO A 86 -11.07 -47.58 -2.41
CA PRO A 86 -10.34 -48.22 -1.33
C PRO A 86 -10.85 -47.68 0.01
N ALA A 87 -11.21 -48.55 0.94
CA ALA A 87 -11.71 -48.16 2.26
C ALA A 87 -10.72 -47.21 2.98
N ASP A 88 -9.43 -47.52 2.90
CA ASP A 88 -8.35 -46.77 3.55
C ASP A 88 -8.11 -45.38 2.94
N SER A 89 -8.51 -45.16 1.68
CA SER A 89 -8.28 -43.89 0.96
C SER A 89 -9.46 -42.93 1.05
N SER A 90 -10.66 -43.42 1.40
CA SER A 90 -11.89 -42.63 1.46
C SER A 90 -11.80 -41.43 2.41
N VAL A 91 -11.17 -41.62 3.59
CA VAL A 91 -10.95 -40.57 4.59
C VAL A 91 -10.03 -39.47 4.06
N LEU A 92 -8.99 -39.82 3.31
CA LEU A 92 -8.06 -38.84 2.72
C LEU A 92 -8.78 -37.94 1.70
N TYR A 93 -9.68 -38.50 0.91
CA TYR A 93 -10.48 -37.72 -0.05
C TYR A 93 -11.50 -36.81 0.66
N ALA A 94 -12.15 -37.29 1.71
CA ALA A 94 -13.04 -36.47 2.53
C ALA A 94 -12.30 -35.28 3.17
N ILE A 95 -11.09 -35.50 3.71
CA ILE A 95 -10.25 -34.42 4.25
C ILE A 95 -9.89 -33.39 3.16
N ARG A 96 -9.55 -33.83 1.95
CA ARG A 96 -9.23 -32.93 0.82
C ARG A 96 -10.44 -32.13 0.34
N MET A 97 -11.65 -32.70 0.43
CA MET A 97 -12.91 -32.03 0.13
C MET A 97 -13.19 -30.86 1.07
N LEU A 98 -12.86 -31.03 2.35
CA LEU A 98 -13.06 -30.02 3.38
C LEU A 98 -11.91 -28.98 3.42
N ASN A 99 -10.72 -29.34 2.92
CA ASN A 99 -9.54 -28.50 2.98
C ASN A 99 -9.43 -27.59 1.75
N ILE A 100 -10.33 -26.61 1.66
CA ILE A 100 -10.27 -25.54 0.66
C ILE A 100 -9.31 -24.46 1.14
N SER A 101 -8.27 -24.18 0.35
CA SER A 101 -7.38 -23.06 0.64
C SER A 101 -8.08 -21.76 0.26
N ASN A 102 -8.44 -20.97 1.26
CA ASN A 102 -8.97 -19.63 1.06
C ASN A 102 -7.84 -18.64 0.79
N PHE A 103 -8.16 -17.56 0.07
CA PHE A 103 -7.31 -16.39 -0.12
C PHE A 103 -8.01 -15.19 0.51
N ALA A 104 -7.26 -14.41 1.28
CA ALA A 104 -7.69 -13.13 1.82
C ALA A 104 -6.57 -12.12 1.56
N SER A 105 -6.89 -11.06 0.84
CA SER A 105 -5.95 -9.98 0.52
C SER A 105 -5.72 -9.09 1.74
N SER A 106 -4.49 -8.61 1.92
CA SER A 106 -4.17 -7.58 2.92
C SER A 106 -4.68 -6.22 2.46
N LYS A 107 -5.47 -5.56 3.31
CA LYS A 107 -5.94 -4.18 3.11
C LYS A 107 -5.33 -3.18 4.10
N THR A 108 -4.39 -3.61 4.93
CA THR A 108 -3.92 -2.86 6.10
C THR A 108 -3.38 -1.47 5.73
N THR A 109 -2.50 -1.39 4.73
CA THR A 109 -1.90 -0.11 4.34
C THR A 109 -2.94 0.81 3.69
N TYR A 110 -3.82 0.27 2.84
CA TYR A 110 -4.90 1.06 2.24
C TYR A 110 -5.88 1.61 3.29
N ASP A 111 -6.31 0.78 4.25
CA ASP A 111 -7.24 1.21 5.31
C ASP A 111 -6.62 2.27 6.23
N MET A 112 -5.32 2.14 6.52
CA MET A 112 -4.56 3.16 7.25
C MET A 112 -4.50 4.48 6.48
N LEU A 113 -4.20 4.45 5.18
CA LEU A 113 -4.16 5.65 4.33
C LEU A 113 -5.53 6.29 4.18
N LYS A 114 -6.59 5.49 4.06
CA LYS A 114 -7.96 5.96 3.95
C LYS A 114 -8.43 6.63 5.24
N SER A 115 -8.22 5.98 6.38
CA SER A 115 -8.64 6.49 7.69
C SER A 115 -7.87 7.74 8.14
N SER A 116 -6.60 7.87 7.75
CA SER A 116 -5.78 9.05 8.06
C SER A 116 -5.98 10.22 7.08
N GLY A 117 -6.74 10.05 6.00
CA GLY A 117 -6.77 11.00 4.88
C GLY A 117 -5.48 11.04 4.06
N GLY A 118 -4.54 10.13 4.36
CA GLY A 118 -3.24 9.98 3.72
C GLY A 118 -3.30 9.51 2.26
N LEU A 119 -4.46 9.13 1.73
CA LEU A 119 -4.61 8.87 0.29
C LEU A 119 -4.24 10.09 -0.57
N SER A 120 -4.38 11.30 -0.02
CA SER A 120 -4.01 12.55 -0.69
C SER A 120 -2.50 12.73 -0.87
N VAL A 121 -1.69 12.03 -0.07
CA VAL A 121 -0.21 12.05 -0.08
C VAL A 121 0.35 11.32 -1.31
N ILE A 122 -0.40 10.37 -1.89
CA ILE A 122 0.01 9.65 -3.12
C ILE A 122 -0.15 10.60 -4.31
N ARG A 123 0.90 11.28 -4.73
CA ARG A 123 0.86 12.37 -5.73
C ARG A 123 0.46 11.87 -7.11
N ASP A 124 0.85 10.65 -7.46
CA ASP A 124 0.45 10.02 -8.71
C ASP A 124 -1.05 9.74 -8.71
N PHE A 125 -1.78 10.45 -9.57
CA PHE A 125 -3.22 10.34 -9.67
C PHE A 125 -3.65 8.96 -10.19
N GLU A 126 -2.94 8.37 -11.14
CA GLU A 126 -3.28 7.07 -11.70
C GLU A 126 -3.12 5.97 -10.65
N VAL A 127 -2.00 6.01 -9.90
CA VAL A 127 -1.77 5.08 -8.78
C VAL A 127 -2.86 5.23 -7.72
N ARG A 128 -3.21 6.47 -7.37
CA ARG A 128 -4.26 6.75 -6.39
C ARG A 128 -5.61 6.19 -6.83
N GLN A 129 -5.98 6.39 -8.09
CA GLN A 129 -7.23 5.85 -8.64
C GLN A 129 -7.22 4.32 -8.72
N ALA A 130 -6.08 3.72 -9.08
CA ALA A 130 -5.93 2.27 -9.09
C ALA A 130 -6.13 1.66 -7.70
N LEU A 131 -5.60 2.29 -6.65
CA LEU A 131 -5.80 1.85 -5.26
C LEU A 131 -7.28 1.89 -4.86
N ILE A 132 -7.99 2.99 -5.18
CA ILE A 132 -9.42 3.13 -4.89
C ILE A 132 -10.26 2.08 -5.63
N ALA A 133 -9.88 1.76 -6.88
CA ALA A 133 -10.60 0.76 -7.68
C ALA A 133 -10.37 -0.68 -7.19
N THR A 134 -9.22 -0.95 -6.59
CA THR A 134 -8.81 -2.30 -6.18
C THR A 134 -9.33 -2.68 -4.79
N TYR A 135 -9.47 -1.71 -3.87
CA TYR A 135 -9.72 -1.94 -2.44
C TYR A 135 -11.05 -1.41 -1.91
#